data_AF-U1WUX7-F1
#
_entry.id   AF-U1WUX7-F1
#
_cell.length_a   1.000
_cell.length_b   1.000
_cell.length_c   1.000
_cell.angle_alpha   90.00
_cell.angle_beta   90.00
_cell.angle_gamma   90.00
#
_symmetry.space_group_name_H-M   'P 1'
#
loop_
_entity.id
_entity.type
_entity.pdbx_description
1 polymer ?
#
loop_
_entity_poly.entity_id
_entity_poly.type
_entity_poly.pdbx_seq_one_letter_code
_entity_poly.pdbx_strand_id
1 'polypeptide(L)'
;MQAEAIAKLQSEISGSDNPAVQAIGQFLLQHLEQNPEDASSILKTDKTIIKSLEAMRKVAEKKKVGNMAVLSDSEGFAIVLNYFKNEESAATDPKKQKNQTAEASAKKDTAKQMEPVKEDTTESEEIDFDFDALLE
;
A
#
# COMPACT_ATOMS: atom_id res chain seq x y z
N MET A 1 -25.10 10.48 6.96
CA MET A 1 -23.70 10.76 6.58
C MET A 1 -22.87 9.49 6.41
N GLN A 2 -22.54 8.70 7.44
CA GLN A 2 -21.71 7.50 7.25
C GLN A 2 -22.31 6.48 6.27
N ALA A 3 -23.60 6.15 6.42
CA ALA A 3 -24.29 5.23 5.51
C ALA A 3 -24.32 5.73 4.04
N GLU A 4 -24.42 7.05 3.82
CA GLU A 4 -24.39 7.65 2.49
C GLU A 4 -22.97 7.56 1.88
N ALA A 5 -21.93 7.77 2.69
CA ALA A 5 -20.54 7.63 2.27
C ALA A 5 -20.24 6.17 1.88
N ILE A 6 -20.73 5.21 2.68
CA ILE A 6 -20.63 3.77 2.39
C ILE A 6 -21.35 3.44 1.07
N ALA A 7 -22.59 3.90 0.89
CA ALA A 7 -23.34 3.67 -0.34
C ALA A 7 -22.63 4.25 -1.57
N LYS A 8 -22.04 5.44 -1.45
CA LYS A 8 -21.23 6.06 -2.51
C LYS A 8 -20.02 5.20 -2.86
N LEU A 9 -19.23 4.79 -1.86
CA LEU A 9 -18.06 3.94 -2.08
C LEU A 9 -18.45 2.60 -2.72
N GLN A 10 -19.53 1.96 -2.26
CA GLN A 10 -20.03 0.74 -2.85
C GLN A 10 -20.43 0.94 -4.32
N SER A 11 -21.09 2.05 -4.64
CA SER A 11 -21.40 2.39 -6.04
C SER A 11 -20.16 2.59 -6.89
N GLU A 12 -19.11 3.22 -6.37
CA GLU A 12 -17.84 3.39 -7.08
C GLU A 12 -17.09 2.06 -7.28
N ILE A 13 -17.14 1.17 -6.29
CA ILE A 13 -16.55 -0.18 -6.36
C ILE A 13 -17.28 -1.03 -7.40
N SER A 14 -18.61 -1.10 -7.32
CA SER A 14 -19.42 -1.90 -8.26
C SER A 14 -19.42 -1.32 -9.68
N GLY A 15 -19.15 -0.02 -9.83
CA GLY A 15 -19.04 0.65 -11.12
C GLY A 15 -17.68 0.52 -11.79
N SER A 16 -16.71 -0.18 -11.18
CA SER A 16 -15.35 -0.30 -11.71
C SER A 16 -14.84 -1.74 -11.70
N ASP A 17 -14.31 -2.19 -12.83
CA ASP A 17 -13.61 -3.48 -12.95
C ASP A 17 -12.13 -3.42 -12.53
N ASN A 18 -11.66 -2.27 -12.01
CA ASN A 18 -10.27 -2.09 -11.64
C ASN A 18 -9.98 -2.72 -10.27
N PRO A 19 -9.06 -3.69 -10.16
CA PRO A 19 -8.76 -4.35 -8.88
C PRO A 19 -8.24 -3.37 -7.82
N ALA A 20 -7.56 -2.29 -8.23
CA ALA A 20 -7.08 -1.27 -7.30
C ALA A 20 -8.24 -0.45 -6.70
N VAL A 21 -9.31 -0.21 -7.47
CA VAL A 21 -10.52 0.46 -6.97
C VAL A 21 -11.21 -0.41 -5.94
N GLN A 22 -11.30 -1.72 -6.20
CA GLN A 22 -11.86 -2.67 -5.24
C GLN A 22 -11.05 -2.70 -3.94
N ALA A 23 -9.72 -2.83 -4.02
CA ALA A 23 -8.86 -2.86 -2.84
C ALA A 23 -8.94 -1.57 -2.00
N ILE A 24 -8.87 -0.41 -2.66
CA ILE A 24 -8.98 0.89 -1.98
C ILE A 24 -10.38 1.11 -1.43
N GLY A 25 -11.41 0.71 -2.17
CA GLY A 25 -12.80 0.84 -1.73
C GLY A 25 -13.06 0.04 -0.45
N GLN A 26 -12.60 -1.22 -0.40
CA GLN A 26 -12.69 -2.05 0.81
C GLN A 26 -11.93 -1.43 1.98
N PHE A 27 -10.72 -0.91 1.74
CA PHE A 27 -9.95 -0.20 2.75
C PHE A 27 -10.69 1.04 3.29
N LEU A 28 -11.28 1.86 2.42
CA LEU A 28 -12.03 3.05 2.82
C LEU A 28 -13.32 2.72 3.59
N LEU A 29 -13.99 1.62 3.24
CA LEU A 29 -15.15 1.12 3.98
C LEU A 29 -14.74 0.77 5.42
N GLN A 30 -13.68 -0.02 5.58
CA GLN A 30 -13.16 -0.38 6.90
C GLN A 30 -12.67 0.84 7.69
N HIS A 31 -12.06 1.81 7.01
CA HIS A 31 -11.63 3.07 7.63
C HIS A 31 -12.82 3.87 8.18
N LEU A 32 -13.93 3.92 7.44
CA LEU A 32 -15.16 4.60 7.87
C LEU A 32 -15.84 3.94 9.06
N GLU A 33 -15.72 2.62 9.23
CA GLU A 33 -16.25 1.93 10.41
C GLU A 33 -15.55 2.40 11.69
N GLN A 34 -14.26 2.69 11.61
CA GLN A 34 -13.45 3.15 12.74
C GLN A 34 -13.46 4.68 12.89
N ASN A 35 -13.63 5.44 11.80
CA ASN A 35 -13.54 6.90 11.76
C ASN A 35 -14.76 7.48 11.03
N PRO A 36 -15.93 7.53 11.67
CA PRO A 36 -17.16 8.00 11.03
C PRO A 36 -17.11 9.49 10.67
N GLU A 37 -16.25 10.30 11.31
CA GLU A 37 -16.06 11.72 10.96
C GLU A 37 -15.53 11.94 9.54
N ASP A 38 -14.78 10.99 8.98
CA ASP A 38 -14.21 11.10 7.63
C ASP A 38 -15.28 10.92 6.53
N ALA A 39 -16.51 10.54 6.88
CA ALA A 39 -17.63 10.38 5.95
C ALA A 39 -17.95 11.67 5.17
N SER A 40 -17.87 12.83 5.82
CA SER A 40 -18.13 14.12 5.17
C SER A 40 -17.12 14.44 4.07
N SER A 41 -15.88 13.98 4.21
CA SER A 41 -14.81 14.15 3.22
C SER A 41 -15.01 13.23 2.01
N ILE A 42 -15.48 12.00 2.24
CA ILE A 42 -15.75 11.02 1.17
C ILE A 42 -16.99 11.40 0.37
N LEU A 43 -18.00 12.01 1.01
CA LEU A 43 -19.22 12.44 0.33
C LEU A 43 -19.02 13.56 -0.70
N LYS A 44 -17.90 14.29 -0.65
CA LYS A 44 -17.62 15.37 -1.59
C LYS A 44 -17.59 14.87 -3.02
N THR A 45 -18.32 15.53 -3.91
CA THR A 45 -18.47 15.12 -5.32
C THR A 45 -17.13 14.99 -6.04
N ASP A 46 -16.17 15.85 -5.72
CA ASP A 46 -14.84 15.83 -6.32
C ASP A 46 -13.91 14.75 -5.78
N LYS A 47 -14.31 14.07 -4.69
CA LYS A 47 -13.54 13.02 -4.05
C LYS A 47 -14.08 11.66 -4.51
N THR A 48 -13.30 10.98 -5.33
CA THR A 48 -13.59 9.64 -5.87
C THR A 48 -12.37 8.74 -5.70
N ILE A 49 -12.59 7.42 -5.69
CA ILE A 49 -11.53 6.42 -5.56
C ILE A 49 -10.55 6.54 -6.73
N ILE A 50 -11.05 6.76 -7.95
CA ILE A 50 -10.21 6.94 -9.15
C ILE A 50 -9.27 8.13 -9.01
N LYS A 51 -9.75 9.28 -8.53
CA LYS A 51 -8.88 10.45 -8.33
C LYS A 51 -7.87 10.23 -7.21
N SER A 52 -8.20 9.44 -6.19
CA SER A 52 -7.23 9.05 -5.17
C SER A 52 -6.10 8.18 -5.73
N LEU A 53 -6.40 7.31 -6.70
CA LEU A 53 -5.40 6.54 -7.44
C LEU A 53 -4.51 7.43 -8.32
N GLU A 54 -5.07 8.46 -8.94
CA GLU A 54 -4.25 9.46 -9.65
C GLU A 54 -3.31 10.21 -8.71
N ALA A 55 -3.77 10.56 -7.50
CA ALA A 55 -2.91 11.17 -6.49
C ALA A 55 -1.77 10.21 -6.09
N MET A 56 -2.07 8.92 -5.91
CA MET A 56 -1.07 7.89 -5.66
C MET A 56 -0.05 7.79 -6.80
N ARG A 57 -0.52 7.79 -8.06
CA ARG A 57 0.34 7.80 -9.26
C ARG A 57 1.29 8.99 -9.27
N LYS A 58 0.81 10.20 -8.96
CA LYS A 58 1.65 11.41 -8.89
C LYS A 58 2.75 11.31 -7.84
N VAL A 59 2.47 10.65 -6.71
CA VAL A 59 3.49 10.42 -5.68
C VAL A 59 4.49 9.34 -6.12
N ALA A 60 3.99 8.24 -6.71
CA ALA A 60 4.84 7.19 -7.27
C ALA A 60 5.80 7.73 -8.34
N GLU A 61 5.32 8.63 -9.20
CA GLU A 61 6.10 9.26 -10.26
C GLU A 61 7.28 10.09 -9.70
N LYS A 62 7.10 10.73 -8.55
CA LYS A 62 8.17 11.47 -7.86
C LYS A 62 9.23 10.54 -7.26
N LYS A 63 8.83 9.34 -6.84
CA LYS A 63 9.71 8.31 -6.24
C LYS A 63 10.30 7.34 -7.27
N LYS A 64 9.95 7.52 -8.55
CA LYS A 64 10.31 6.61 -9.64
C LYS A 64 11.83 6.55 -9.82
N VAL A 65 12.37 5.33 -9.84
CA VAL A 65 13.77 5.06 -10.20
C VAL A 65 13.78 4.34 -11.55
N GLY A 66 14.31 5.00 -12.58
CA GLY A 66 14.25 4.50 -13.95
C GLY A 66 12.81 4.43 -14.47
N ASN A 67 12.31 3.21 -14.74
CA ASN A 67 10.92 3.00 -15.16
C ASN A 67 9.99 2.46 -14.05
N MET A 68 10.49 2.29 -12.82
CA MET A 68 9.75 1.59 -11.76
C MET A 68 9.60 2.48 -10.52
N ALA A 69 8.44 2.40 -9.89
CA ALA A 69 8.19 2.96 -8.57
C ALA A 69 7.59 1.83 -7.70
N VAL A 70 8.10 1.70 -6.48
CA VAL A 70 7.57 0.75 -5.50
C VAL A 70 7.00 1.58 -4.35
N LEU A 71 5.74 1.31 -4.02
CA LEU A 71 5.08 1.84 -2.84
C LEU A 71 4.67 0.65 -1.98
N SER A 72 4.87 0.76 -0.68
CA SER A 72 4.25 -0.18 0.27
C SER A 72 2.74 0.06 0.36
N ASP A 73 1.98 -0.95 0.77
CA ASP A 73 0.54 -0.85 0.98
C ASP A 73 0.19 0.30 1.92
N SER A 74 0.93 0.43 3.03
CA SER A 74 0.78 1.52 4.00
C SER A 74 0.99 2.90 3.39
N GLU A 75 1.99 3.06 2.52
CA GLU A 75 2.23 4.34 1.84
C GLU A 75 1.12 4.65 0.84
N GLY A 76 0.68 3.65 0.07
CA GLY A 76 -0.44 3.78 -0.87
C GLY A 76 -1.71 4.26 -0.15
N PHE A 77 -2.12 3.54 0.89
CA PHE A 77 -3.31 3.89 1.66
C PHE A 77 -3.20 5.24 2.35
N ALA A 78 -2.02 5.61 2.87
CA ALA A 78 -1.82 6.93 3.45
C ALA A 78 -2.01 8.06 2.42
N ILE A 79 -1.56 7.88 1.18
CA ILE A 79 -1.78 8.87 0.10
C ILE A 79 -3.26 9.00 -0.23
N VAL A 80 -3.99 7.87 -0.28
CA VAL A 80 -5.44 7.86 -0.51
C VAL A 80 -6.16 8.61 0.62
N LEU A 81 -5.86 8.31 1.89
CA LEU A 81 -6.50 9.01 3.00
C LEU A 81 -6.20 10.51 2.98
N ASN A 82 -4.95 10.89 2.72
CA ASN A 82 -4.57 12.29 2.58
C ASN A 82 -5.32 12.98 1.43
N TYR A 83 -5.59 12.28 0.33
CA TYR A 83 -6.42 12.81 -0.75
C TYR A 83 -7.83 13.17 -0.28
N PHE A 84 -8.45 12.35 0.57
CA PHE A 84 -9.78 12.64 1.11
C PHE A 84 -9.76 13.70 2.20
N LYS A 85 -8.75 13.72 3.07
CA LYS A 85 -8.64 14.68 4.19
C LYS A 85 -8.28 16.10 3.76
N ASN A 86 -7.57 16.26 2.63
CA ASN A 86 -7.14 17.56 2.17
C ASN A 86 -8.17 18.18 1.21
N GLU A 87 -8.75 19.31 1.60
CA GLU A 87 -9.64 20.13 0.76
C GLU A 87 -8.97 20.59 -0.56
N GLU A 88 -7.63 20.69 -0.56
CA GLU A 88 -6.86 21.36 -1.60
C GLU A 88 -6.12 20.41 -2.55
N SER A 89 -6.45 19.11 -2.57
CA SER A 89 -5.74 18.12 -3.40
C SER A 89 -6.44 17.78 -4.72
N ALA A 90 -7.15 18.72 -5.35
CA ALA A 90 -7.69 18.55 -6.70
C ALA A 90 -6.98 19.39 -7.78
N ALA A 91 -6.22 20.44 -7.43
CA ALA A 91 -5.51 21.23 -8.43
C ALA A 91 -4.38 22.06 -7.81
N THR A 92 -3.15 21.54 -7.80
CA THR A 92 -1.95 22.40 -7.89
C THR A 92 -0.71 21.59 -8.30
N ASP A 93 -0.06 22.09 -9.34
CA ASP A 93 1.32 21.79 -9.75
C ASP A 93 2.28 21.74 -8.55
N PRO A 94 3.16 20.71 -8.43
CA PRO A 94 4.08 20.63 -7.32
C PRO A 94 5.34 21.42 -7.63
N LYS A 95 5.30 22.74 -7.47
CA LYS A 95 6.53 23.52 -7.28
C LYS A 95 6.59 23.99 -5.84
N LYS A 96 7.61 23.47 -5.14
CA LYS A 96 8.17 23.91 -3.84
C LYS A 96 7.84 23.01 -2.64
N GLN A 97 8.62 21.93 -2.50
CA GLN A 97 9.30 21.68 -1.23
C GLN A 97 10.67 21.04 -1.52
N LYS A 98 11.69 21.85 -1.29
CA LYS A 98 13.12 21.52 -1.34
C LYS A 98 13.64 21.81 0.06
N ASN A 99 14.59 20.98 0.53
CA ASN A 99 15.41 21.09 1.74
C ASN A 99 14.70 20.68 3.04
N GLN A 100 15.12 19.67 3.81
CA GLN A 100 16.45 19.28 4.32
C GLN A 100 16.28 17.86 4.96
N THR A 101 17.23 16.94 5.14
CA THR A 101 18.69 16.87 5.13
C THR A 101 19.09 15.39 5.05
N ALA A 102 20.09 15.07 4.25
CA ALA A 102 20.88 13.86 4.38
C ALA A 102 22.00 14.14 5.39
N GLU A 103 22.32 13.23 6.30
CA GLU A 103 23.73 12.96 6.66
C GLU A 103 23.90 11.68 7.48
N ALA A 104 25.00 11.01 7.15
CA ALA A 104 25.37 9.66 7.49
C ALA A 104 25.87 9.50 8.93
N SER A 105 25.88 8.26 9.41
CA SER A 105 26.81 7.82 10.45
C SER A 105 27.33 6.43 10.12
N ALA A 106 28.65 6.34 10.12
CA ALA A 106 29.45 5.24 9.64
C ALA A 106 29.58 4.08 10.64
N LYS A 107 29.79 2.89 10.07
CA LYS A 107 30.53 1.70 10.53
C LYS A 107 31.05 1.66 11.97
N LYS A 108 30.78 0.53 12.64
CA LYS A 108 31.79 -0.13 13.48
C LYS A 108 31.75 -1.66 13.29
N ASP A 109 32.94 -2.18 13.04
CA ASP A 109 33.38 -3.55 12.80
C ASP A 109 33.24 -4.50 14.03
N THR A 110 32.80 -5.73 13.72
CA THR A 110 33.47 -7.03 13.97
C THR A 110 33.51 -7.72 15.36
N ALA A 111 33.24 -9.04 15.28
CA ALA A 111 33.65 -10.20 16.11
C ALA A 111 32.81 -10.55 17.36
N LYS A 112 32.49 -11.82 17.72
CA LYS A 112 32.86 -13.17 17.23
C LYS A 112 32.17 -14.25 18.11
N GLN A 113 31.70 -15.32 17.46
CA GLN A 113 31.60 -16.75 17.87
C GLN A 113 30.56 -17.33 18.87
N MET A 114 29.84 -18.33 18.31
CA MET A 114 29.62 -19.74 18.72
C MET A 114 29.02 -20.09 20.10
N GLU A 115 27.77 -20.60 20.04
CA GLU A 115 27.26 -21.95 20.45
C GLU A 115 27.47 -22.47 21.89
N PRO A 116 26.63 -23.40 22.46
CA PRO A 116 25.84 -24.43 21.75
C PRO A 116 24.47 -24.89 22.36
N VAL A 117 23.81 -25.82 21.63
CA VAL A 117 22.81 -26.90 22.00
C VAL A 117 21.39 -26.48 22.51
N LYS A 118 20.21 -27.02 22.11
CA LYS A 118 19.76 -28.39 21.74
C LYS A 118 18.48 -28.41 20.88
N GLU A 119 18.44 -29.40 19.97
CA GLU A 119 17.37 -30.36 19.62
C GLU A 119 15.89 -29.98 19.86
N ASP A 120 15.10 -29.94 18.78
CA ASP A 120 13.86 -30.74 18.69
C ASP A 120 13.51 -31.06 17.22
N THR A 121 13.51 -32.37 16.97
CA THR A 121 12.90 -33.19 15.92
C THR A 121 11.71 -32.61 15.13
N THR A 122 11.77 -32.66 13.79
CA THR A 122 10.63 -33.12 12.97
C THR A 122 11.11 -33.67 11.63
N GLU A 123 10.50 -34.79 11.24
CA GLU A 123 10.79 -35.73 10.14
C GLU A 123 11.20 -35.13 8.79
N SER A 124 12.26 -35.73 8.26
CA SER A 124 12.56 -35.90 6.84
C SER A 124 11.59 -36.91 6.22
N GLU A 125 10.64 -36.43 5.40
CA GLU A 125 10.00 -37.25 4.37
C GLU A 125 10.92 -37.24 3.13
N GLU A 126 11.67 -38.32 2.97
CA GLU A 126 12.39 -38.67 1.75
C GLU A 126 11.36 -38.91 0.64
N ILE A 127 11.19 -37.93 -0.25
CA ILE A 127 10.53 -38.16 -1.54
C ILE A 127 11.56 -38.86 -2.41
N ASP A 128 11.54 -40.18 -2.42
CA ASP A 128 12.20 -41.01 -3.44
C ASP A 128 11.57 -40.70 -4.80
N PHE A 129 12.16 -39.74 -5.50
CA PHE A 129 11.83 -39.41 -6.87
C PHE A 129 12.52 -40.43 -7.79
N ASP A 130 11.82 -41.52 -8.10
CA ASP A 130 12.24 -42.53 -9.08
C ASP A 130 12.25 -41.94 -10.51
N PHE A 131 13.40 -41.43 -10.91
CA PHE A 131 13.66 -40.85 -12.24
C PHE A 131 13.64 -41.90 -13.37
N ASP A 132 13.70 -43.20 -13.06
CA ASP A 132 13.75 -44.29 -14.03
C ASP A 132 12.36 -44.64 -14.62
N ALA A 133 11.26 -44.10 -14.05
CA ALA A 133 9.90 -44.32 -14.53
C ALA A 133 9.42 -43.34 -15.62
N LEU A 134 10.29 -42.43 -16.09
CA LEU A 134 9.93 -41.37 -17.04
C LEU A 134 10.40 -41.61 -18.49
N LEU A 135 10.96 -42.78 -18.79
CA LEU A 135 11.56 -43.10 -20.09
C LEU A 135 11.04 -44.39 -20.75
N GLU A 136 9.88 -44.92 -20.33
CA GLU A 136 9.09 -45.87 -21.14
C GLU A 136 8.03 -45.17 -21.99
#